data_AF-A0A963ZAA9-F1
#
_entry.id   AF-A0A963ZAA9-F1
#
_cell.length_a   1.000
_cell.length_b   1.000
_cell.length_c   1.000
_cell.angle_alpha   90.00
_cell.angle_beta   90.00
_cell.angle_gamma   90.00
#
_symmetry.space_group_name_H-M   'P 1'
#
loop_
_entity.id
_entity.type
_entity.pdbx_description
1 polymer ?
#
loop_
_entity_poly.entity_id
_entity_poly.type
_entity_poly.pdbx_seq_one_letter_code
_entity_poly.pdbx_strand_id
1 'polypeptide(L)'
;MLTRRKFIRSFGITIVALTGAKYFWQVFRYRDKHSVIEDAISLKLPYLDLEQAEIRRFAQDFISEYGDEYQKSFEQIRFQVFPFGRISRATDDFKDHVAQVFIQSSNLWTVPFDDSKKVKYIALYDPYIAGCNNIFAEFI
;
A
#
# COMPACT_ATOMS: atom_id res chain seq x y z
N MET A 1 -30.54 19.21 -33.53
CA MET A 1 -30.69 19.71 -32.14
C MET A 1 -30.72 18.54 -31.17
N LEU A 2 -29.72 18.42 -30.30
CA LEU A 2 -29.74 17.45 -29.19
C LEU A 2 -30.78 17.92 -28.16
N THR A 3 -31.86 17.17 -28.00
CA THR A 3 -32.87 17.45 -26.95
C THR A 3 -32.25 17.23 -25.58
N ARG A 4 -32.53 18.12 -24.63
CA ARG A 4 -32.02 18.10 -23.23
C ARG A 4 -32.06 16.72 -22.57
N ARG A 5 -33.09 15.91 -22.90
CA ARG A 5 -33.26 14.53 -22.42
C ARG A 5 -32.24 13.53 -22.99
N LYS A 6 -31.82 13.67 -24.25
CA LYS A 6 -30.80 12.82 -24.87
C LYS A 6 -29.41 13.12 -24.28
N PHE A 7 -29.12 14.38 -23.99
CA PHE A 7 -27.89 14.81 -23.34
C PHE A 7 -27.76 14.28 -21.90
N ILE A 8 -28.83 14.38 -21.09
CA ILE A 8 -28.81 13.85 -19.71
C ILE A 8 -28.65 12.32 -19.70
N ARG A 9 -29.33 11.62 -20.61
CA ARG A 9 -29.20 10.15 -20.74
C ARG A 9 -27.80 9.74 -21.18
N SER A 10 -27.22 10.41 -22.18
CA SER A 10 -25.85 10.12 -22.61
C SER A 10 -24.84 10.40 -21.50
N PHE A 11 -24.97 11.53 -20.80
CA PHE A 11 -24.05 11.91 -19.72
C PHE A 11 -24.16 10.95 -18.53
N GLY A 12 -25.37 10.54 -18.15
CA GLY A 12 -25.60 9.56 -17.09
C GLY A 12 -24.99 8.19 -17.41
N ILE A 13 -25.18 7.70 -18.64
CA ILE A 13 -24.59 6.43 -19.09
C ILE A 13 -23.05 6.52 -19.07
N THR A 14 -22.47 7.62 -19.54
CA THR A 14 -21.01 7.81 -19.52
C THR A 14 -20.45 7.83 -18.10
N ILE A 15 -21.10 8.52 -17.16
CA ILE A 15 -20.67 8.54 -15.75
C ILE A 15 -20.71 7.12 -15.17
N VAL A 16 -21.81 6.39 -15.36
CA VAL A 16 -21.97 5.02 -14.84
C VAL A 16 -20.95 4.06 -15.47
N ALA A 17 -20.68 4.20 -16.76
CA ALA A 17 -19.69 3.39 -17.45
C ALA A 17 -18.27 3.67 -16.93
N LEU A 18 -17.90 4.94 -16.73
CA LEU A 18 -16.58 5.32 -16.22
C LEU A 18 -16.38 4.90 -14.76
N THR A 19 -17.38 5.09 -13.89
CA THR A 19 -17.30 4.67 -12.49
C THR A 19 -17.30 3.15 -12.36
N GLY A 20 -18.10 2.45 -13.17
CA GLY A 20 -18.13 0.99 -13.24
C GLY A 20 -16.80 0.40 -13.71
N ALA A 21 -16.21 0.95 -14.78
CA ALA A 21 -14.91 0.50 -15.29
C ALA A 21 -13.79 0.72 -14.26
N LYS A 22 -13.75 1.90 -13.60
CA LYS A 22 -12.77 2.20 -12.55
C LYS A 22 -12.91 1.26 -11.36
N TYR A 23 -14.14 1.00 -10.91
CA TYR A 23 -14.41 0.06 -9.83
C TYR A 23 -13.94 -1.35 -10.17
N PHE A 24 -14.30 -1.84 -11.36
CA PHE A 24 -13.90 -3.18 -11.80
C PHE A 24 -12.37 -3.28 -11.90
N TRP A 25 -11.70 -2.27 -12.45
CA TRP A 25 -10.24 -2.23 -12.51
C TRP A 25 -9.59 -2.33 -11.11
N GLN A 26 -10.11 -1.59 -10.13
CA GLN A 26 -9.64 -1.63 -8.75
C GLN A 26 -9.80 -3.02 -8.11
N VAL A 27 -10.99 -3.63 -8.26
CA VAL A 27 -11.28 -4.97 -7.71
C VAL A 27 -10.39 -6.05 -8.33
N PHE A 28 -10.02 -5.90 -9.59
CA PHE A 28 -9.11 -6.81 -10.29
C PHE A 28 -7.65 -6.59 -9.92
N ARG A 29 -7.19 -5.35 -9.86
CA ARG A 29 -5.81 -5.01 -9.43
C ARG A 29 -5.56 -5.50 -8.01
N TYR A 30 -6.41 -5.10 -7.07
CA TYR A 30 -6.28 -5.48 -5.65
C TYR A 30 -6.74 -6.90 -5.32
N ARG A 31 -7.00 -7.74 -6.33
CA ARG A 31 -7.03 -9.19 -6.13
C ARG A 31 -5.63 -9.71 -5.80
N ASP A 32 -4.60 -9.07 -6.35
CA ASP A 32 -3.21 -9.35 -6.00
C ASP A 32 -2.82 -8.56 -4.74
N LYS A 33 -2.59 -9.29 -3.63
CA LYS A 33 -2.16 -8.70 -2.35
C LYS A 33 -0.85 -7.91 -2.49
N HIS A 34 0.04 -8.28 -3.42
CA HIS A 34 1.29 -7.55 -3.65
C HIS A 34 1.03 -6.11 -4.08
N SER A 35 0.08 -5.91 -5.01
CA SER A 35 -0.27 -4.57 -5.49
C SER A 35 -0.85 -3.67 -4.40
N VAL A 36 -1.51 -4.25 -3.39
CA VAL A 36 -2.03 -3.50 -2.24
C VAL A 36 -0.87 -2.96 -1.40
N ILE A 37 0.16 -3.78 -1.16
CA ILE A 37 1.34 -3.41 -0.38
C ILE A 37 2.21 -2.40 -1.14
N GLU A 38 2.44 -2.64 -2.44
CA GLU A 38 3.19 -1.72 -3.30
C GLU A 38 2.53 -0.32 -3.31
N ASP A 39 1.20 -0.27 -3.45
CA ASP A 39 0.44 0.99 -3.42
C ASP A 39 0.46 1.63 -2.02
N ALA A 40 0.41 0.85 -0.94
CA ALA A 40 0.49 1.36 0.44
C ALA A 40 1.81 2.07 0.71
N ILE A 41 2.93 1.42 0.34
CA ILE A 41 4.27 1.99 0.46
C ILE A 41 4.40 3.24 -0.40
N SER A 42 4.02 3.15 -1.67
CA SER A 42 4.15 4.27 -2.61
C SER A 42 3.33 5.49 -2.17
N LEU A 43 2.19 5.28 -1.52
CA LEU A 43 1.32 6.35 -1.05
C LEU A 43 1.78 6.97 0.28
N LYS A 44 2.33 6.16 1.20
CA LYS A 44 2.75 6.63 2.54
C LYS A 44 4.19 7.10 2.59
N LEU A 45 5.05 6.59 1.71
CA LEU A 45 6.48 6.90 1.65
C LEU A 45 6.91 7.56 0.33
N PRO A 46 6.17 8.54 -0.23
CA PRO A 46 6.51 9.14 -1.53
C PRO A 46 7.81 9.97 -1.51
N TYR A 47 8.33 10.25 -0.32
CA TYR A 47 9.54 11.05 -0.09
C TYR A 47 10.82 10.21 -0.08
N LEU A 48 10.72 8.87 -0.15
CA LEU A 48 11.89 7.98 -0.22
C LEU A 48 12.14 7.53 -1.66
N ASP A 49 13.41 7.47 -2.07
CA ASP A 49 13.79 6.81 -3.33
C ASP A 49 13.84 5.29 -3.11
N LEU A 50 12.75 4.62 -3.48
CA LEU A 50 12.55 3.19 -3.27
C LEU A 50 12.79 2.40 -4.56
N GLU A 51 13.53 1.30 -4.44
CA GLU A 51 13.73 0.37 -5.56
C GLU A 51 12.55 -0.62 -5.66
N GLN A 52 11.86 -0.66 -6.81
CA GLN A 52 10.66 -1.49 -6.98
C GLN A 52 10.90 -2.98 -6.70
N ALA A 53 12.10 -3.49 -7.01
CA ALA A 53 12.46 -4.87 -6.73
C ALA A 53 12.44 -5.18 -5.22
N GLU A 54 12.88 -4.22 -4.40
CA GLU A 54 12.89 -4.36 -2.94
C GLU A 54 11.49 -4.25 -2.33
N ILE A 55 10.63 -3.37 -2.89
CA ILE A 55 9.22 -3.30 -2.50
C ILE A 55 8.52 -4.64 -2.77
N ARG A 56 8.81 -5.29 -3.90
CA ARG A 56 8.24 -6.60 -4.23
C ARG A 56 8.69 -7.69 -3.27
N ARG A 57 9.98 -7.73 -2.95
CA ARG A 57 10.54 -8.67 -1.96
C ARG A 57 9.87 -8.48 -0.60
N PHE A 58 9.77 -7.23 -0.14
CA PHE A 58 9.05 -6.90 1.08
C PHE A 58 7.58 -7.36 1.03
N ALA A 59 6.87 -7.08 -0.07
CA ALA A 59 5.48 -7.48 -0.20
C ALA A 59 5.30 -9.00 -0.09
N GLN A 60 6.20 -9.78 -0.70
CA GLN A 60 6.20 -11.23 -0.61
C GLN A 60 6.39 -11.69 0.84
N ASP A 61 7.40 -11.17 1.53
CA ASP A 61 7.72 -11.57 2.91
C ASP A 61 6.62 -11.13 3.89
N PHE A 62 6.08 -9.92 3.72
CA PHE A 62 4.95 -9.42 4.52
C PHE A 62 3.68 -10.25 4.33
N ILE A 63 3.37 -10.66 3.09
CA ILE A 63 2.20 -11.52 2.82
C ILE A 63 2.42 -12.92 3.40
N SER A 64 3.65 -13.44 3.33
CA SER A 64 3.96 -14.75 3.89
C SER A 64 3.78 -14.77 5.41
N GLU A 65 4.18 -13.71 6.10
CA GLU A 65 4.11 -13.64 7.57
C GLU A 65 2.74 -13.18 8.08
N TYR A 66 2.21 -12.09 7.53
CA TYR A 66 1.03 -11.40 8.06
C TYR A 66 -0.21 -11.51 7.16
N GLY A 67 -0.12 -12.26 6.06
CA GLY A 67 -1.15 -12.29 5.02
C GLY A 67 -2.51 -12.82 5.49
N ASP A 68 -2.53 -13.73 6.46
CA ASP A 68 -3.74 -14.30 7.05
C ASP A 68 -4.34 -13.38 8.12
N GLU A 69 -3.48 -12.74 8.93
CA GLU A 69 -3.89 -11.77 9.95
C GLU A 69 -4.65 -10.59 9.32
N TYR A 70 -4.12 -10.06 8.22
CA TYR A 70 -4.68 -8.89 7.53
C TYR A 70 -5.64 -9.23 6.38
N GLN A 71 -6.12 -10.47 6.29
CA GLN A 71 -7.03 -10.90 5.22
C GLN A 71 -8.25 -9.96 5.07
N LYS A 72 -8.84 -9.53 6.20
CA LYS A 72 -9.97 -8.59 6.21
C LYS A 72 -9.58 -7.22 5.65
N SER A 73 -8.38 -6.72 5.96
CA SER A 73 -7.89 -5.43 5.45
C SER A 73 -7.68 -5.48 3.94
N PHE A 74 -7.12 -6.57 3.42
CA PHE A 74 -7.00 -6.79 1.97
C PHE A 74 -8.37 -6.79 1.27
N GLU A 75 -9.35 -7.49 1.84
CA GLU A 75 -10.71 -7.53 1.29
C GLU A 75 -11.38 -6.15 1.34
N GLN A 76 -11.25 -5.42 2.45
CA GLN A 76 -11.80 -4.07 2.59
C GLN A 76 -11.21 -3.10 1.55
N ILE A 77 -9.90 -3.15 1.32
CA ILE A 77 -9.23 -2.30 0.30
C ILE A 77 -9.70 -2.69 -1.10
N ARG A 78 -9.80 -3.98 -1.38
CA ARG A 78 -10.24 -4.50 -2.68
C ARG A 78 -11.64 -4.01 -3.04
N PHE A 79 -12.56 -4.00 -2.09
CA PHE A 79 -13.95 -3.60 -2.30
C PHE A 79 -14.24 -2.15 -1.92
N GLN A 80 -13.23 -1.34 -1.59
CA GLN A 80 -13.44 0.04 -1.19
C GLN A 80 -14.05 0.85 -2.34
N VAL A 81 -15.32 1.24 -2.17
CA VAL A 81 -16.07 1.98 -3.18
C VAL A 81 -15.91 3.48 -2.94
N PHE A 82 -15.47 4.20 -3.98
CA PHE A 82 -15.43 5.66 -4.18
C PHE A 82 -14.15 6.44 -3.79
N PRO A 83 -13.74 7.42 -4.65
CA PRO A 83 -12.71 8.41 -4.35
C PRO A 83 -13.17 9.53 -3.39
N PHE A 84 -14.45 9.57 -3.00
CA PHE A 84 -15.03 10.59 -2.12
C PHE A 84 -15.67 10.01 -0.84
N GLY A 85 -15.62 8.69 -0.66
CA GLY A 85 -15.98 8.07 0.61
C GLY A 85 -14.89 8.32 1.63
N ARG A 86 -15.24 8.45 2.92
CA ARG A 86 -14.26 8.43 4.00
C ARG A 86 -13.37 7.21 3.78
N ILE A 87 -12.06 7.42 3.59
CA ILE A 87 -11.09 6.34 3.75
C ILE A 87 -11.41 5.74 5.11
N SER A 88 -11.76 4.45 5.14
CA SER A 88 -12.04 3.79 6.40
C SER A 88 -10.78 3.95 7.23
N ARG A 89 -10.86 4.47 8.46
CA ARG A 89 -9.68 4.61 9.32
C ARG A 89 -8.88 3.31 9.35
N ALA A 90 -9.56 2.17 9.39
CA ALA A 90 -8.96 0.85 9.33
C ALA A 90 -8.10 0.58 8.07
N THR A 91 -8.48 1.09 6.89
CA THR A 91 -7.66 0.92 5.68
C THR A 91 -6.47 1.88 5.65
N ASP A 92 -6.56 3.01 6.34
CA ASP A 92 -5.44 3.93 6.53
C ASP A 92 -4.46 3.38 7.57
N ASP A 93 -4.96 2.92 8.71
CA ASP A 93 -4.20 2.28 9.80
C ASP A 93 -3.41 1.08 9.27
N PHE A 94 -4.02 0.26 8.40
CA PHE A 94 -3.32 -0.86 7.75
C PHE A 94 -2.17 -0.37 6.86
N LYS A 95 -2.39 0.69 6.06
CA LYS A 95 -1.33 1.23 5.20
C LYS A 95 -0.19 1.85 6.02
N ASP A 96 -0.53 2.52 7.12
CA ASP A 96 0.45 3.07 8.06
C ASP A 96 1.27 1.95 8.70
N HIS A 97 0.63 0.85 9.11
CA HIS A 97 1.32 -0.31 9.64
C HIS A 97 2.28 -0.93 8.60
N VAL A 98 1.81 -1.16 7.37
CA VAL A 98 2.66 -1.66 6.27
C VAL A 98 3.88 -0.75 6.05
N ALA A 99 3.68 0.57 6.00
CA ALA A 99 4.75 1.53 5.83
C ALA A 99 5.74 1.53 7.01
N GLN A 100 5.23 1.43 8.23
CA GLN A 100 6.06 1.35 9.44
C GLN A 100 6.92 0.08 9.45
N VAL A 101 6.34 -1.08 9.15
CA VAL A 101 7.08 -2.35 9.08
C VAL A 101 8.13 -2.28 7.96
N PHE A 102 7.82 -1.68 6.81
CA PHE A 102 8.81 -1.46 5.75
C PHE A 102 9.99 -0.62 6.23
N ILE A 103 9.74 0.53 6.88
CA ILE A 103 10.80 1.40 7.42
C ILE A 103 11.67 0.63 8.42
N GLN A 104 11.08 -0.11 9.34
CA GLN A 104 11.80 -0.90 10.34
C GLN A 104 12.63 -2.04 9.70
N SER A 105 12.16 -2.55 8.57
CA SER A 105 12.79 -3.63 7.80
C SER A 105 13.80 -3.14 6.75
N SER A 106 14.07 -1.84 6.71
CA SER A 106 14.90 -1.20 5.69
C SER A 106 16.29 -0.81 6.19
N ASN A 107 17.18 -0.46 5.26
CA ASN A 107 18.52 0.01 5.54
C ASN A 107 18.61 1.43 6.14
N LEU A 108 17.49 2.15 6.29
CA LEU A 108 17.45 3.53 6.79
C LEU A 108 18.19 3.74 8.12
N TRP A 109 18.20 2.71 8.95
CA TRP A 109 18.75 2.77 10.31
C TRP A 109 20.20 2.30 10.39
N THR A 110 20.71 1.64 9.35
CA THR A 110 22.05 1.03 9.35
C THR A 110 23.16 1.95 8.84
N VAL A 111 22.78 3.04 8.16
CA VAL A 111 23.71 4.00 7.55
C VAL A 111 23.35 5.43 7.97
N PRO A 112 24.32 6.35 8.00
CA PRO A 112 24.05 7.77 8.18
C PRO A 112 23.04 8.24 7.13
N PHE A 113 22.07 9.06 7.55
CA PHE A 113 21.03 9.59 6.69
C PHE A 113 21.66 10.38 5.54
N ASP A 114 21.47 9.87 4.32
CA ASP A 114 22.04 10.40 3.10
C ASP A 114 20.96 10.37 2.02
N ASP A 115 20.43 11.56 1.71
CA ASP A 115 19.30 11.75 0.80
C ASP A 115 19.60 11.28 -0.64
N SER A 116 20.86 11.01 -0.96
CA SER A 116 21.27 10.48 -2.27
C SER A 116 21.15 8.95 -2.39
N LYS A 117 20.91 8.25 -1.28
CA LYS A 117 20.90 6.79 -1.24
C LYS A 117 19.49 6.23 -1.35
N LYS A 118 19.37 5.20 -2.18
CA LYS A 118 18.14 4.41 -2.29
C LYS A 118 17.87 3.63 -1.02
N VAL A 119 16.64 3.68 -0.55
CA VAL A 119 16.18 2.87 0.58
C VAL A 119 15.85 1.47 0.06
N LYS A 120 16.44 0.48 0.72
CA LYS A 120 16.34 -0.93 0.35
C LYS A 120 15.77 -1.73 1.50
N TYR A 121 14.93 -2.68 1.15
CA TYR A 121 14.48 -3.71 2.06
C TYR A 121 15.63 -4.66 2.38
N ILE A 122 15.85 -4.95 3.67
CA ILE A 122 16.90 -5.88 4.12
C ILE A 122 16.26 -7.25 4.39
N ALA A 123 15.39 -7.29 5.38
CA ALA A 123 14.68 -8.47 5.85
C ALA A 123 13.51 -8.02 6.73
N LEU A 124 12.47 -8.84 6.82
CA LEU A 124 11.28 -8.51 7.61
C LEU A 124 11.68 -8.35 9.07
N TYR A 125 11.32 -7.23 9.67
CA TYR A 125 11.63 -6.95 11.05
C TYR A 125 10.88 -7.91 11.97
N ASP A 126 11.63 -8.72 12.72
CA ASP A 126 11.13 -9.56 13.79
C ASP A 126 11.73 -9.08 15.13
N PRO A 127 10.93 -8.48 16.04
CA PRO A 127 11.43 -7.98 17.32
C PRO A 127 11.93 -9.08 18.26
N TYR A 128 11.53 -10.34 18.09
CA TYR A 128 11.92 -11.46 18.94
C TYR A 128 13.20 -12.15 18.47
N ILE A 129 13.49 -12.13 17.17
CA ILE A 129 14.74 -12.63 16.60
C ILE A 129 15.82 -11.53 16.60
N ALA A 130 15.44 -10.27 16.48
CA ALA A 130 16.36 -9.14 16.43
C ALA A 130 17.00 -8.77 17.79
N GLY A 131 16.88 -9.57 18.85
CA GLY A 131 17.42 -9.24 20.18
C GLY A 131 18.91 -8.84 20.21
N CYS A 132 19.73 -9.30 19.26
CA CYS A 132 21.14 -8.91 19.12
C CYS A 132 21.47 -8.07 17.86
N ASN A 133 20.53 -7.91 16.93
CA ASN A 133 20.68 -7.09 15.70
C ASN A 133 19.74 -5.87 15.70
N ASN A 134 19.12 -5.59 16.84
CA ASN A 134 18.26 -4.44 17.01
C ASN A 134 19.17 -3.20 17.04
N ILE A 135 19.05 -2.42 15.98
CA ILE A 135 19.74 -1.15 15.73
C ILE A 135 19.42 -0.11 16.83
N PHE A 136 18.39 -0.37 17.64
CA PHE A 136 18.00 0.42 18.82
C PHE A 136 18.40 -0.21 20.16
N ALA A 137 19.10 -1.37 20.17
CA ALA A 137 19.50 -2.07 21.39
C ALA A 137 20.93 -1.74 21.85
N GLU A 138 21.71 -0.97 21.08
CA GLU A 138 22.96 -0.38 21.59
C GLU A 138 22.66 0.96 22.28
N PHE A 139 23.34 1.20 23.40
CA PHE A 139 23.23 2.30 24.37
C PHE A 139 22.30 2.08 25.58
N ILE A 140 22.66 1.12 26.44
CA ILE A 140 22.62 1.30 27.91
C ILE A 140 23.98 0.85 28.48
#